data_AF-A0A848DJS4-F1
#
_entry.id   AF-A0A848DJS4-F1
#
_cell.length_a   1.000
_cell.length_b   1.000
_cell.length_c   1.000
_cell.angle_alpha   90.00
_cell.angle_beta   90.00
_cell.angle_gamma   90.00
#
_symmetry.space_group_name_H-M   'P 1'
#
loop_
_entity.id
_entity.type
_entity.pdbx_description
1 polymer ?
#
loop_
_entity_poly.entity_id
_entity_poly.type
_entity_poly.pdbx_seq_one_letter_code
_entity_poly.pdbx_strand_id
1 'polypeptide(L)'
;MTQQADADTQTRHDEVRRWLAGVGTIAAAVNNPVALPDLLDLIARTACELMGYEGSGVLLADETEHALVISGSHGLSAEYVARVNAEHTIRLGSGPLSEGPSSRAFRSAAPVPIGDLSADPSFDPWAGLAWEHGYRAIVAVPLLVGGTPAGTLNCYRTEVHHFGPDELGLLDTLANQAGIALETARLRDRERDTIADLELLNRSLTEQHRMLEQAGQIHRELTAVALRAGGVQAVADALSRLLSRPVLVADPTGQPLANAQHRGVLLDPEPIAVPVETTTEQMTEVVPSEDAPAAVPRITAPVMLGDELVARLWLPGRLDDLAPLDRRAVEHGAVVSALELLRRRTAMDVEWRLRGDLLSDLLSGNPPAALAERAETLGHDLARPHSVLVVRGDRGAG
;
A
#
# COMPACT_ATOMS: atom_id res chain seq x y z
N MET A 1 39.67 53.40 -41.22
CA MET A 1 38.69 52.37 -41.69
C MET A 1 38.97 51.00 -41.07
N THR A 2 40.22 50.53 -40.98
CA THR A 2 40.57 49.22 -40.41
C THR A 2 40.16 49.06 -38.94
N GLN A 3 40.38 50.09 -38.11
CA GLN A 3 40.08 50.04 -36.67
C GLN A 3 38.58 50.01 -36.32
N GLN A 4 37.72 50.49 -37.23
CA GLN A 4 36.26 50.47 -37.07
C GLN A 4 35.68 49.11 -37.48
N ALA A 5 36.23 48.49 -38.53
CA ALA A 5 35.84 47.13 -38.96
C ALA A 5 36.28 46.06 -37.94
N ASP A 6 37.44 46.23 -37.30
CA ASP A 6 37.92 45.33 -36.25
C ASP A 6 37.08 45.44 -34.96
N ALA A 7 36.64 46.64 -34.59
CA ALA A 7 35.76 46.87 -33.43
C ALA A 7 34.34 46.30 -33.62
N ASP A 8 33.79 46.43 -34.84
CA ASP A 8 32.47 45.89 -35.20
C ASP A 8 32.48 44.35 -35.22
N THR A 9 33.58 43.77 -35.72
CA THR A 9 33.80 42.31 -35.72
C THR A 9 33.96 41.76 -34.30
N GLN A 10 34.69 42.47 -33.43
CA GLN A 10 34.86 42.07 -32.03
C GLN A 10 33.55 42.12 -31.24
N THR A 11 32.75 43.18 -31.44
CA THR A 11 31.44 43.34 -30.79
C THR A 11 30.49 42.20 -31.16
N ARG A 12 30.44 41.86 -32.45
CA ARG A 12 29.61 40.76 -32.97
C ARG A 12 30.06 39.38 -32.45
N HIS A 13 31.36 39.16 -32.27
CA HIS A 13 31.86 37.92 -31.65
C HIS A 13 31.49 37.81 -30.16
N ASP A 14 31.54 38.93 -29.43
CA ASP A 14 31.21 38.93 -28.01
C ASP A 14 29.69 38.76 -27.77
N GLU A 15 28.84 39.29 -28.66
CA GLU A 15 27.39 39.01 -28.66
C GLU A 15 27.07 37.54 -28.93
N VAL A 16 27.68 36.94 -29.96
CA VAL A 16 27.49 35.51 -30.26
C VAL A 16 27.94 34.64 -29.09
N ARG A 17 29.05 34.97 -28.42
CA ARG A 17 29.51 34.25 -27.23
C ARG A 17 28.53 34.35 -26.07
N ARG A 18 27.98 35.55 -25.82
CA ARG A 18 26.96 35.77 -24.78
C ARG A 18 25.71 34.93 -25.06
N TRP A 19 25.26 34.94 -26.32
CA TRP A 19 24.11 34.13 -26.76
C TRP A 19 24.34 32.63 -26.56
N LEU A 20 25.48 32.11 -27.03
CA LEU A 20 25.84 30.70 -26.87
C LEU A 20 25.95 30.30 -25.39
N ALA A 21 26.45 31.19 -24.53
CA ALA A 21 26.52 30.93 -23.08
C ALA A 21 25.12 30.84 -22.44
N GLY A 22 24.20 31.73 -22.80
CA GLY A 22 22.83 31.69 -22.28
C GLY A 22 22.05 30.45 -22.74
N VAL A 23 22.13 30.10 -24.02
CA VAL A 23 21.57 28.83 -24.54
C VAL A 23 22.21 27.62 -23.84
N GLY A 24 23.53 27.66 -23.64
CA GLY A 24 24.27 26.63 -22.91
C GLY A 24 23.81 26.48 -21.46
N THR A 25 23.41 27.56 -20.79
CA THR A 25 22.86 27.52 -19.42
C THR A 25 21.52 26.79 -19.36
N ILE A 26 20.60 27.08 -20.30
CA ILE A 26 19.31 26.37 -20.38
C ILE A 26 19.55 24.89 -20.73
N ALA A 27 20.44 24.61 -21.69
CA ALA A 27 20.80 23.24 -22.05
C ALA A 27 21.48 22.49 -20.89
N ALA A 28 22.29 23.15 -20.06
CA ALA A 28 22.90 22.52 -18.89
C ALA A 28 21.86 22.18 -17.81
N ALA A 29 20.78 22.97 -17.71
CA ALA A 29 19.66 22.66 -16.82
C ALA A 29 18.90 21.39 -17.27
N VAL A 30 18.98 21.02 -18.56
CA VAL A 30 18.50 19.71 -19.04
C VAL A 30 19.26 18.57 -18.37
N ASN A 31 20.54 18.72 -18.02
CA ASN A 31 21.35 17.64 -17.45
C ASN A 31 21.47 17.69 -15.92
N ASN A 32 21.22 18.85 -15.32
CA ASN A 32 21.25 19.01 -13.87
C ASN A 32 19.86 18.85 -13.26
N PRO A 33 19.74 18.20 -12.08
CA PRO A 33 18.48 18.10 -11.38
C PRO A 33 18.12 19.46 -10.76
N VAL A 34 17.49 20.31 -11.55
CA VAL A 34 16.90 21.58 -11.12
C VAL A 34 15.40 21.35 -10.97
N ALA A 35 14.80 21.83 -9.87
CA ALA A 35 13.36 21.75 -9.68
C ALA A 35 12.64 22.55 -10.78
N LEU A 36 11.44 22.10 -11.19
CA LEU A 36 10.70 22.75 -12.26
C LEU A 36 10.52 24.27 -12.06
N PRO A 37 10.13 24.79 -10.87
CA PRO A 37 10.00 26.24 -10.67
C PRO A 37 11.31 27.00 -10.91
N ASP A 38 12.43 26.48 -10.42
CA ASP A 38 13.74 27.10 -10.57
C ASP A 38 14.20 27.13 -12.04
N LEU A 39 13.86 26.08 -12.81
CA LEU A 39 14.12 26.03 -14.25
C LEU A 39 13.33 27.11 -15.01
N LEU A 40 12.06 27.31 -14.65
CA LEU A 40 11.21 28.30 -15.31
C LEU A 40 11.70 29.73 -15.05
N ASP A 41 12.12 30.02 -13.81
CA ASP A 41 12.75 31.30 -13.45
C ASP A 41 14.10 31.50 -14.15
N LEU A 42 14.87 30.43 -14.33
CA LEU A 42 16.13 30.45 -15.08
C LEU A 42 15.90 30.79 -16.57
N ILE A 43 14.90 30.17 -17.19
CA ILE A 43 14.52 30.46 -18.59
C ILE A 43 14.10 31.93 -18.73
N ALA A 44 13.22 32.42 -17.86
CA ALA A 44 12.78 33.80 -17.84
C ALA A 44 13.96 34.78 -17.69
N ARG A 45 14.84 34.52 -16.72
CA ARG A 45 16.04 35.34 -16.49
C ARG A 45 16.97 35.37 -17.69
N THR A 46 17.25 34.21 -18.27
CA THR A 46 18.12 34.09 -19.45
C THR A 46 17.55 34.88 -20.63
N ALA A 47 16.24 34.83 -20.85
CA ALA A 47 15.57 35.61 -21.88
C ALA A 47 15.73 37.13 -21.67
N CYS A 48 15.50 37.61 -20.44
CA CYS A 48 15.69 39.02 -20.10
C CYS A 48 17.13 39.48 -20.30
N GLU A 49 18.11 38.73 -19.79
CA GLU A 49 19.51 39.10 -19.83
C GLU A 49 20.09 39.09 -21.25
N LEU A 50 19.71 38.11 -22.08
CA LEU A 50 20.19 38.00 -23.46
C LEU A 50 19.59 39.07 -24.37
N MET A 51 18.32 39.39 -24.18
CA MET A 51 17.59 40.33 -25.04
C MET A 51 17.61 41.77 -24.53
N GLY A 52 18.04 41.99 -23.28
CA GLY A 52 18.00 43.30 -22.64
C GLY A 52 16.58 43.80 -22.33
N TYR A 53 15.68 42.88 -21.98
CA TYR A 53 14.28 43.19 -21.69
C TYR A 53 14.04 43.39 -20.19
N GLU A 54 13.04 44.21 -19.89
CA GLU A 54 12.72 44.67 -18.54
C GLU A 54 12.00 43.62 -17.70
N GLY A 55 11.29 42.68 -18.34
CA GLY A 55 10.68 41.55 -17.65
C GLY A 55 10.29 40.42 -18.59
N SER A 56 10.17 39.22 -18.04
CA SER A 56 9.67 38.05 -18.73
C SER A 56 8.94 37.09 -17.79
N GLY A 57 7.99 36.37 -18.37
CA GLY A 57 7.23 35.33 -17.70
C GLY A 57 7.18 34.08 -18.55
N VAL A 58 7.37 32.92 -17.92
CA VAL A 58 7.09 31.63 -18.52
C VAL A 58 5.70 31.19 -18.08
N LEU A 59 4.81 31.04 -19.06
CA LEU A 59 3.45 30.60 -18.85
C LEU A 59 3.31 29.16 -19.31
N LEU A 60 2.73 28.31 -18.48
CA LEU A 60 2.47 26.92 -18.80
C LEU A 60 0.97 26.70 -18.93
N ALA A 61 0.57 25.83 -19.87
CA ALA A 61 -0.79 25.34 -19.91
C ALA A 61 -1.10 24.55 -18.64
N ASP A 62 -2.29 24.77 -18.09
CA ASP A 62 -2.82 23.95 -17.00
C ASP A 62 -3.11 22.51 -17.48
N GLU A 63 -3.35 21.58 -16.56
CA GLU A 63 -3.58 20.17 -16.89
C GLU A 63 -4.77 19.95 -17.82
N THR A 64 -5.72 20.88 -17.84
CA THR A 64 -6.90 20.81 -18.71
C THR A 64 -6.70 21.54 -20.04
N GLU A 65 -5.57 22.21 -20.27
CA GLU A 65 -5.26 23.06 -21.43
C GLU A 65 -6.30 24.17 -21.71
N HIS A 66 -6.97 24.67 -20.66
CA HIS A 66 -7.94 25.75 -20.77
C HIS A 66 -7.33 27.13 -20.50
N ALA A 67 -6.20 27.19 -19.81
CA ALA A 67 -5.57 28.45 -19.43
C ALA A 67 -4.04 28.36 -19.38
N LEU A 68 -3.40 29.51 -19.56
CA LEU A 68 -1.98 29.72 -19.37
C LEU A 68 -1.74 30.42 -18.03
N VAL A 69 -0.88 29.83 -17.20
CA VAL A 69 -0.54 30.32 -15.85
C VAL A 69 0.94 30.65 -15.80
N ILE A 70 1.28 31.85 -15.33
CA ILE A 70 2.67 32.25 -15.10
C ILE A 70 3.24 31.35 -14.01
N SER A 71 4.18 30.49 -14.40
CA SER A 71 4.78 29.46 -13.56
C SER A 71 6.26 29.71 -13.27
N GLY A 72 6.87 30.68 -13.96
CA GLY A 72 8.17 31.26 -13.62
C GLY A 72 8.28 32.67 -14.18
N SER A 73 9.11 33.52 -13.59
CA SER A 73 9.23 34.92 -13.99
C SER A 73 10.56 35.55 -13.60
N HIS A 74 10.94 36.58 -14.35
CA HIS A 74 12.07 37.44 -14.01
C HIS A 74 11.76 38.89 -14.39
N GLY A 75 12.09 39.85 -13.52
CA GLY A 75 11.77 41.27 -13.76
C GLY A 75 10.28 41.64 -13.68
N LEU A 76 9.39 40.66 -13.43
CA LEU A 76 7.98 40.89 -13.12
C LEU A 76 7.80 41.02 -11.60
N SER A 77 6.90 41.90 -11.15
CA SER A 77 6.57 42.01 -9.72
C SER A 77 5.75 40.79 -9.27
N ALA A 78 5.92 40.36 -8.02
CA ALA A 78 5.12 39.26 -7.46
C ALA A 78 3.61 39.57 -7.46
N GLU A 79 3.25 40.86 -7.28
CA GLU A 79 1.87 41.33 -7.38
C GLU A 79 1.31 41.18 -8.80
N TYR A 80 2.07 41.57 -9.82
CA TYR A 80 1.69 41.40 -11.22
C TYR A 80 1.41 39.92 -11.53
N VAL A 81 2.34 39.04 -11.16
CA VAL A 81 2.21 37.59 -11.37
C VAL A 81 0.96 37.04 -10.68
N ALA A 82 0.73 37.41 -9.42
CA ALA A 82 -0.44 36.96 -8.66
C ALA A 82 -1.75 37.44 -9.28
N ARG A 83 -1.85 38.72 -9.66
CA ARG A 83 -3.05 39.31 -10.27
C ARG A 83 -3.34 38.76 -11.66
N VAL A 84 -2.32 38.54 -12.49
CA VAL A 84 -2.51 37.86 -13.79
C VAL A 84 -3.04 36.44 -13.55
N ASN A 85 -2.43 35.68 -12.64
CA ASN A 85 -2.83 34.29 -12.42
C ASN A 85 -4.23 34.15 -11.80
N ALA A 86 -4.63 35.07 -10.90
CA ALA A 86 -5.89 34.98 -10.16
C ALA A 86 -7.08 35.68 -10.83
N GLU A 87 -6.87 36.88 -11.39
CA GLU A 87 -7.96 37.76 -11.85
C GLU A 87 -8.02 37.86 -13.38
N HIS A 88 -6.87 37.75 -14.05
CA HIS A 88 -6.73 37.94 -15.49
C HIS A 88 -6.08 36.74 -16.17
N THR A 89 -6.42 35.52 -15.72
CA THR A 89 -5.81 34.30 -16.24
C THR A 89 -6.02 34.19 -17.74
N ILE A 90 -4.94 33.99 -18.49
CA ILE A 90 -5.01 33.92 -19.96
C ILE A 90 -5.71 32.63 -20.35
N ARG A 91 -6.79 32.73 -21.12
CA ARG A 91 -7.61 31.58 -21.53
C ARG A 91 -7.18 31.10 -22.91
N LEU A 92 -7.23 29.79 -23.13
CA LEU A 92 -6.92 29.18 -24.42
C LEU A 92 -8.17 28.92 -25.26
N GLY A 93 -9.33 28.74 -24.60
CA GLY A 93 -10.64 28.54 -25.22
C GLY A 93 -11.29 29.84 -25.71
N SER A 94 -12.53 30.10 -25.32
CA SER A 94 -13.31 31.27 -25.76
C SER A 94 -13.49 32.30 -24.64
N GLY A 95 -13.51 33.58 -24.99
CA GLY A 95 -13.91 34.67 -24.08
C GLY A 95 -13.05 35.92 -24.24
N PRO A 96 -13.29 36.97 -23.42
CA PRO A 96 -12.52 38.20 -23.51
C PRO A 96 -11.02 38.02 -23.21
N LEU A 97 -10.66 36.99 -22.45
CA LEU A 97 -9.26 36.66 -22.09
C LEU A 97 -8.61 35.63 -23.02
N SER A 98 -9.20 35.32 -24.19
CA SER A 98 -8.69 34.28 -25.09
C SER A 98 -7.91 34.78 -26.30
N GLU A 99 -7.92 36.08 -26.58
CA GLU A 99 -7.31 36.64 -27.80
C GLU A 99 -5.98 37.36 -27.55
N GLY A 100 -5.44 37.29 -26.34
CA GLY A 100 -4.16 37.89 -26.00
C GLY A 100 -2.97 37.30 -26.79
N PRO A 101 -1.81 37.96 -26.75
CA PRO A 101 -0.62 37.51 -27.48
C PRO A 101 -0.18 36.09 -27.10
N SER A 102 -0.25 35.72 -25.81
CA SER A 102 0.14 34.38 -25.33
C SER A 102 -0.78 33.27 -25.86
N SER A 103 -2.10 33.47 -25.83
CA SER A 103 -3.04 32.47 -26.33
C SER A 103 -2.95 32.33 -27.86
N ARG A 104 -2.72 33.43 -28.57
CA ARG A 104 -2.45 33.40 -30.03
C ARG A 104 -1.14 32.70 -30.35
N ALA A 105 -0.06 32.96 -29.61
CA ALA A 105 1.23 32.29 -29.80
C ALA A 105 1.10 30.78 -29.52
N PHE A 106 0.41 30.42 -28.45
CA PHE A 106 0.10 29.04 -28.12
C PHE A 106 -0.68 28.33 -29.23
N ARG A 107 -1.76 28.93 -29.75
CA ARG A 107 -2.58 28.29 -30.81
C ARG A 107 -1.90 28.23 -32.16
N SER A 108 -1.13 29.25 -32.52
CA SER A 108 -0.46 29.33 -33.82
C SER A 108 0.87 28.60 -33.88
N ALA A 109 1.43 28.22 -32.72
CA ALA A 109 2.80 27.72 -32.60
C ALA A 109 3.82 28.64 -33.29
N ALA A 110 3.57 29.96 -33.25
CA ALA A 110 4.44 30.98 -33.82
C ALA A 110 4.57 32.21 -32.88
N PRO A 111 5.69 32.95 -32.94
CA PRO A 111 5.86 34.19 -32.19
C PRO A 111 4.77 35.24 -32.51
N VAL A 112 4.23 35.89 -31.48
CA VAL A 112 3.25 36.98 -31.60
C VAL A 112 3.81 38.24 -30.91
N PRO A 113 4.42 39.16 -31.67
CA PRO A 113 4.86 40.45 -31.18
C PRO A 113 3.73 41.50 -31.20
N ILE A 114 3.65 42.32 -30.16
CA ILE A 114 2.85 43.54 -30.08
C ILE A 114 3.80 44.68 -29.71
N GLY A 115 4.15 45.51 -30.70
CA GLY A 115 5.12 46.59 -30.54
C GLY A 115 4.60 47.80 -29.77
N ASP A 116 3.29 48.02 -29.73
CA ASP A 116 2.63 49.03 -28.91
C ASP A 116 1.32 48.47 -28.35
N LEU A 117 1.30 48.23 -27.04
CA LEU A 117 0.14 47.70 -26.33
C LEU A 117 -1.09 48.61 -26.45
N SER A 118 -0.91 49.92 -26.66
CA SER A 118 -2.04 50.86 -26.81
C SER A 118 -2.70 50.81 -28.18
N ALA A 119 -2.04 50.18 -29.16
CA ALA A 119 -2.52 50.07 -30.54
C ALA A 119 -3.20 48.72 -30.83
N ASP A 120 -3.14 47.75 -29.91
CA ASP A 120 -3.69 46.41 -30.09
C ASP A 120 -4.83 46.12 -29.08
N PRO A 121 -6.11 46.17 -29.51
CA PRO A 121 -7.26 45.92 -28.65
C PRO A 121 -7.29 44.51 -28.06
N SER A 122 -6.56 43.55 -28.64
CA SER A 122 -6.50 42.19 -28.10
C SER A 122 -5.80 42.12 -26.73
N PHE A 123 -5.08 43.17 -26.35
CA PHE A 123 -4.42 43.29 -25.06
C PHE A 123 -5.25 44.08 -24.02
N ASP A 124 -6.36 44.72 -24.40
CA ASP A 124 -7.21 45.54 -23.52
C ASP A 124 -7.53 44.90 -22.16
N PRO A 125 -7.83 43.59 -22.05
CA PRO A 125 -8.13 42.98 -20.77
C PRO A 125 -6.96 43.03 -19.76
N TRP A 126 -5.71 43.10 -20.24
CA TRP A 126 -4.50 43.16 -19.39
C TRP A 126 -3.86 44.55 -19.37
N ALA A 127 -4.37 45.50 -20.17
CA ALA A 127 -3.76 46.80 -20.39
C ALA A 127 -3.59 47.62 -19.10
N GLY A 128 -4.63 47.68 -18.26
CA GLY A 128 -4.58 48.39 -16.98
C GLY A 128 -3.44 47.91 -16.06
N LEU A 129 -3.34 46.59 -15.90
CA LEU A 129 -2.29 45.97 -15.10
C LEU A 129 -0.90 46.16 -15.73
N ALA A 130 -0.78 46.03 -17.05
CA ALA A 130 0.51 46.24 -17.73
C ALA A 130 1.00 47.69 -17.62
N TRP A 131 0.11 48.68 -17.69
CA TRP A 131 0.45 50.10 -17.58
C TRP A 131 0.85 50.51 -16.16
N GLU A 132 0.21 49.95 -15.13
CA GLU A 132 0.62 50.13 -13.73
C GLU A 132 2.10 49.73 -13.51
N HIS A 133 2.58 48.75 -14.27
CA HIS A 133 3.98 48.28 -14.25
C HIS A 133 4.85 48.87 -15.37
N GLY A 134 4.33 49.82 -16.16
CA GLY A 134 5.08 50.57 -17.16
C GLY A 134 5.35 49.84 -18.48
N TYR A 135 4.74 48.68 -18.72
CA TYR A 135 4.94 47.93 -19.96
C TYR A 135 4.21 48.57 -21.14
N ARG A 136 4.88 48.62 -22.29
CA ARG A 136 4.44 49.28 -23.53
C ARG A 136 4.54 48.39 -24.78
N ALA A 137 5.33 47.32 -24.73
CA ALA A 137 5.39 46.31 -25.77
C ALA A 137 5.53 44.91 -25.15
N ILE A 138 5.11 43.88 -25.87
CA ILE A 138 5.23 42.48 -25.47
C ILE A 138 5.50 41.61 -26.69
N VAL A 139 6.27 40.54 -26.51
CA VAL A 139 6.32 39.42 -27.45
C VAL A 139 6.04 38.13 -26.70
N ALA A 140 5.13 37.33 -27.25
CA ALA A 140 4.85 35.99 -26.77
C ALA A 140 5.40 34.96 -27.76
N VAL A 141 6.21 34.03 -27.29
CA VAL A 141 6.85 32.99 -28.10
C VAL A 141 6.43 31.62 -27.55
N PRO A 142 5.99 30.67 -28.38
CA PRO A 142 5.54 29.37 -27.90
C PRO A 142 6.70 28.53 -27.36
N LEU A 143 6.47 27.83 -26.25
CA LEU A 143 7.36 26.79 -25.74
C LEU A 143 6.90 25.45 -26.30
N LEU A 144 7.66 24.91 -27.26
CA LEU A 144 7.30 23.68 -27.96
C LEU A 144 7.91 22.45 -27.28
N VAL A 145 7.08 21.45 -27.01
CA VAL A 145 7.45 20.14 -26.48
C VAL A 145 7.00 19.09 -27.49
N GLY A 146 7.95 18.35 -28.09
CA GLY A 146 7.64 17.40 -29.16
C GLY A 146 6.90 18.00 -30.37
N GLY A 147 7.03 19.32 -30.60
CA GLY A 147 6.31 20.05 -31.66
C GLY A 147 4.91 20.57 -31.25
N THR A 148 4.46 20.28 -30.02
CA THR A 148 3.20 20.78 -29.48
C THR A 148 3.47 21.92 -28.48
N PRO A 149 2.74 23.05 -28.55
CA PRO A 149 2.82 24.12 -27.58
C PRO A 149 2.47 23.63 -26.16
N ALA A 150 3.42 23.71 -25.23
CA ALA A 150 3.22 23.40 -23.82
C ALA A 150 3.00 24.66 -22.96
N GLY A 151 3.25 25.83 -23.54
CA GLY A 151 3.22 27.12 -22.86
C GLY A 151 3.74 28.24 -23.75
N THR A 152 4.02 29.40 -23.16
CA THR A 152 4.66 30.53 -23.83
C THR A 152 5.72 31.20 -22.96
N LEU A 153 6.76 31.73 -23.60
CA LEU A 153 7.67 32.70 -23.03
C LEU A 153 7.20 34.10 -23.44
N ASN A 154 6.81 34.88 -22.45
CA ASN A 154 6.37 36.26 -22.64
C ASN A 154 7.48 37.20 -22.21
N CYS A 155 7.83 38.15 -23.06
CA CYS A 155 8.85 39.15 -22.80
C CYS A 155 8.26 40.55 -22.95
N TYR A 156 8.57 41.45 -22.02
CA TYR A 156 7.97 42.76 -21.89
C TYR A 156 9.00 43.87 -22.04
N ARG A 157 8.58 44.97 -22.68
CA ARG A 157 9.35 46.21 -22.73
C ARG A 157 8.58 47.39 -22.20
N THR A 158 9.29 48.37 -21.62
CA THR A 158 8.70 49.62 -21.10
C THR A 158 8.58 50.72 -22.16
N GLU A 159 9.12 50.49 -23.35
CA GLU A 159 9.03 51.39 -24.49
C GLU A 159 8.33 50.70 -25.67
N VAL A 160 7.79 51.50 -26.60
CA VAL A 160 7.29 50.99 -27.88
C VAL A 160 8.47 50.39 -28.65
N HIS A 161 8.32 49.16 -29.14
CA HIS A 161 9.43 48.40 -29.70
C HIS A 161 9.06 47.75 -31.03
N HIS A 162 9.99 47.78 -31.99
CA HIS A 162 9.82 47.08 -33.26
C HIS A 162 10.60 45.77 -33.22
N PHE A 163 9.87 44.65 -33.14
CA PHE A 163 10.47 43.32 -33.11
C PHE A 163 10.95 42.90 -34.50
N GLY A 164 12.26 42.81 -34.69
CA GLY A 164 12.88 42.41 -35.94
C GLY A 164 12.87 40.88 -36.14
N PRO A 165 13.06 40.38 -37.38
CA PRO A 165 13.06 38.94 -37.67
C PRO A 165 14.21 38.20 -36.96
N ASP A 166 15.38 38.81 -36.84
CA ASP A 166 16.52 38.22 -36.14
C ASP A 166 16.25 38.09 -34.63
N GLU A 167 15.65 39.13 -34.04
CA GLU A 167 15.25 39.17 -32.62
C GLU A 167 14.22 38.09 -32.31
N LEU A 168 13.21 37.93 -33.17
CA LEU A 168 12.19 36.88 -33.05
C LEU A 168 12.80 35.49 -33.23
N GLY A 169 13.73 35.30 -34.17
CA GLY A 169 14.42 34.02 -34.39
C GLY A 169 15.29 33.60 -33.20
N LEU A 170 15.92 34.57 -32.53
CA LEU A 170 16.68 34.34 -31.29
C LEU A 170 15.74 33.90 -30.16
N LEU A 171 14.65 34.63 -29.93
CA LEU A 171 13.65 34.25 -28.92
C LEU A 171 13.02 32.88 -29.19
N ASP A 172 12.71 32.57 -30.46
CA ASP A 172 12.19 31.28 -30.87
C ASP A 172 13.19 30.16 -30.59
N THR A 173 14.48 30.38 -30.87
CA THR A 173 15.54 29.42 -30.53
C THR A 173 15.61 29.19 -29.02
N LEU A 174 15.54 30.25 -28.22
CA LEU A 174 15.56 30.16 -26.76
C LEU A 174 14.34 29.41 -26.23
N ALA A 175 13.16 29.71 -26.75
CA ALA A 175 11.89 29.07 -26.40
C ALA A 175 11.88 27.58 -26.76
N ASN A 176 12.46 27.21 -27.90
CA ASN A 176 12.63 25.80 -28.29
C ASN A 176 13.56 25.05 -27.33
N GLN A 177 14.68 25.65 -26.91
CA GLN A 177 15.59 25.04 -25.93
C GLN A 177 14.94 24.92 -24.54
N ALA A 178 14.17 25.93 -24.15
CA ALA A 178 13.38 25.92 -22.92
C ALA A 178 12.30 24.82 -22.94
N GLY A 179 11.65 24.60 -24.08
CA GLY A 179 10.69 23.50 -24.27
C GLY A 179 11.31 22.12 -24.03
N ILE A 180 12.50 21.86 -24.60
CA ILE A 180 13.24 20.60 -24.38
C ILE A 180 13.60 20.41 -22.90
N ALA A 181 14.07 21.47 -22.23
CA ALA A 181 14.41 21.44 -20.82
C ALA A 181 13.19 21.17 -19.94
N LEU A 182 12.06 21.82 -20.25
CA LEU A 182 10.78 21.62 -19.57
C LEU A 182 10.28 20.18 -19.71
N GLU A 183 10.32 19.60 -20.91
CA GLU A 183 9.94 18.21 -21.16
C GLU A 183 10.78 17.25 -20.32
N THR A 184 12.10 17.46 -20.34
CA THR A 184 13.04 16.61 -19.60
C THR A 184 12.82 16.71 -18.09
N ALA A 185 12.61 17.91 -17.55
CA ALA A 185 12.32 18.10 -16.14
C ALA A 185 11.00 17.42 -15.72
N ARG A 186 9.93 17.63 -16.50
CA ARG A 186 8.62 17.00 -16.25
C ARG A 186 8.68 15.48 -16.33
N LEU A 187 9.41 14.92 -17.29
CA LEU A 187 9.57 13.47 -17.42
C LEU A 187 10.29 12.89 -16.19
N ARG A 188 11.37 13.54 -15.75
CA ARG A 188 12.13 13.11 -14.57
C ARG A 188 11.32 13.17 -13.28
N ASP A 189 10.54 14.22 -13.08
CA ASP A 189 9.71 14.32 -11.88
C ASP A 189 8.64 13.22 -11.86
N ARG A 190 8.00 12.92 -13.01
CA ARG A 190 7.08 11.77 -13.13
C ARG A 190 7.76 10.42 -12.89
N GLU A 191 8.97 10.22 -13.40
CA GLU A 191 9.75 9.00 -13.14
C GLU A 191 10.08 8.85 -11.66
N ARG A 192 10.48 9.93 -10.98
CA ARG A 192 10.75 9.93 -9.54
C ARG A 192 9.52 9.58 -8.72
N ASP A 193 8.38 10.19 -9.04
CA ASP A 193 7.11 9.91 -8.34
C ASP A 193 6.71 8.45 -8.56
N THR A 194 6.81 7.96 -9.79
CA THR A 194 6.52 6.55 -10.12
C THR A 194 7.43 5.58 -9.36
N ILE A 195 8.73 5.87 -9.26
CA ILE A 195 9.67 5.05 -8.49
C ILE A 195 9.30 5.04 -7.00
N ALA A 196 8.98 6.20 -6.43
CA ALA A 196 8.58 6.32 -5.02
C ALA A 196 7.30 5.51 -4.72
N ASP A 197 6.30 5.57 -5.61
CA ASP A 197 5.07 4.80 -5.51
C ASP A 197 5.33 3.29 -5.61
N LEU A 198 6.17 2.86 -6.55
CA LEU A 198 6.55 1.46 -6.71
C LEU A 198 7.30 0.92 -5.48
N GLU A 199 8.19 1.71 -4.89
CA GLU A 199 8.90 1.33 -3.66
C GLU A 199 7.95 1.18 -2.47
N LEU A 200 6.94 2.05 -2.34
CA LEU A 200 5.93 1.94 -1.30
C LEU A 200 5.08 0.69 -1.49
N LEU A 201 4.63 0.43 -2.72
CA LEU A 201 3.82 -0.74 -3.05
C LEU A 201 4.60 -2.04 -2.84
N ASN A 202 5.86 -2.10 -3.27
CA ASN A 202 6.71 -3.28 -3.11
C ASN A 202 6.97 -3.61 -1.63
N ARG A 203 7.19 -2.59 -0.79
CA ARG A 203 7.29 -2.78 0.66
C ARG A 203 6.02 -3.39 1.26
N SER A 204 4.85 -2.88 0.87
CA SER A 204 3.56 -3.42 1.31
C SER A 204 3.37 -4.88 0.89
N LEU A 205 3.67 -5.19 -0.38
CA LEU A 205 3.53 -6.54 -0.93
C LEU A 205 4.49 -7.53 -0.26
N THR A 206 5.73 -7.12 -0.01
CA THR A 206 6.73 -7.96 0.69
C THR A 206 6.26 -8.31 2.10
N GLU A 207 5.69 -7.35 2.82
CA GLU A 207 5.17 -7.58 4.17
C GLU A 207 3.94 -8.52 4.15
N GLN A 208 3.03 -8.33 3.19
CA GLN A 208 1.89 -9.25 3.00
C GLN A 208 2.34 -10.67 2.67
N HIS A 209 3.33 -10.83 1.79
CA HIS A 209 3.87 -12.12 1.43
C HIS A 209 4.50 -12.83 2.64
N ARG A 210 5.30 -12.09 3.42
CA ARG A 210 5.89 -12.59 4.67
C ARG A 210 4.82 -13.09 5.64
N MET A 211 3.73 -12.34 5.81
CA MET A 211 2.62 -12.75 6.68
C MET A 211 1.90 -14.01 6.18
N LEU A 212 1.69 -14.14 4.86
CA LEU A 212 1.05 -15.32 4.27
C LEU A 212 1.93 -16.57 4.36
N GLU A 213 3.23 -16.45 4.10
CA GLU A 213 4.17 -17.57 4.22
C GLU A 213 4.24 -18.09 5.66
N GLN A 214 4.29 -17.18 6.64
CA GLN A 214 4.27 -17.54 8.06
C GLN A 214 2.98 -18.26 8.45
N ALA A 215 1.82 -17.77 8.01
CA ALA A 215 0.54 -18.44 8.26
C ALA A 215 0.47 -19.83 7.60
N GLY A 216 0.96 -19.95 6.37
CA GLY A 216 1.02 -21.22 5.64
C GLY A 216 1.94 -22.24 6.32
N GLN A 217 3.06 -21.80 6.90
CA GLN A 217 3.98 -22.69 7.62
C GLN A 217 3.34 -23.28 8.88
N ILE A 218 2.69 -22.45 9.69
CA ILE A 218 1.96 -22.90 10.89
C ILE A 218 0.89 -23.94 10.51
N HIS A 219 0.12 -23.66 9.46
CA HIS A 219 -0.92 -24.56 9.00
C HIS A 219 -0.37 -25.92 8.56
N ARG A 220 0.74 -25.95 7.81
CA ARG A 220 1.38 -27.21 7.38
C ARG A 220 1.90 -28.02 8.56
N GLU A 221 2.53 -27.38 9.53
CA GLU A 221 3.06 -28.08 10.71
C GLU A 221 1.96 -28.70 11.56
N LEU A 222 0.88 -27.97 11.82
CA LEU A 222 -0.27 -28.48 12.58
C LEU A 222 -1.03 -29.58 11.84
N THR A 223 -1.24 -29.43 10.52
CA THR A 223 -1.89 -30.46 9.70
C THR A 223 -1.05 -31.74 9.64
N ALA A 224 0.29 -31.62 9.54
CA ALA A 224 1.19 -32.77 9.53
C ALA A 224 1.19 -33.55 10.86
N VAL A 225 0.82 -32.91 11.97
CA VAL A 225 0.67 -33.56 13.28
C VAL A 225 -0.67 -34.29 13.37
N ALA A 226 -1.76 -33.68 12.87
CA ALA A 226 -3.08 -34.31 12.76
C ALA A 226 -3.02 -35.65 11.98
N LEU A 227 -2.28 -35.68 10.87
CA LEU A 227 -2.22 -36.84 9.99
C LEU A 227 -1.42 -38.03 10.58
N ARG A 228 -0.61 -37.84 11.63
CA ARG A 228 0.29 -38.89 12.17
C ARG A 228 -0.32 -39.81 13.22
N ALA A 229 -1.65 -39.80 13.42
CA ALA A 229 -2.33 -40.66 14.40
C ALA A 229 -1.78 -40.54 15.84
N GLY A 230 -1.32 -39.35 16.23
CA GLY A 230 -0.71 -39.08 17.53
C GLY A 230 -1.69 -38.71 18.64
N GLY A 231 -2.99 -38.61 18.34
CA GLY A 231 -4.01 -38.21 19.31
C GLY A 231 -3.89 -36.74 19.74
N VAL A 232 -4.76 -36.35 20.68
CA VAL A 232 -4.84 -34.99 21.22
C VAL A 232 -3.54 -34.53 21.90
N GLN A 233 -2.74 -35.47 22.46
CA GLN A 233 -1.44 -35.15 23.06
C GLN A 233 -0.42 -34.67 22.02
N ALA A 234 -0.36 -35.28 20.83
CA ALA A 234 0.57 -34.84 19.80
C ALA A 234 0.26 -33.41 19.31
N VAL A 235 -1.03 -33.05 19.27
CA VAL A 235 -1.50 -31.69 18.95
C VAL A 235 -1.05 -30.71 20.03
N ALA A 236 -1.24 -31.05 21.32
CA ALA A 236 -0.77 -30.24 22.43
C ALA A 236 0.75 -30.03 22.38
N ASP A 237 1.53 -31.09 22.10
CA ASP A 237 2.99 -31.01 22.00
C ASP A 237 3.45 -30.13 20.83
N ALA A 238 2.73 -30.18 19.70
CA ALA A 238 3.02 -29.34 18.55
C ALA A 238 2.74 -27.87 18.83
N LEU A 239 1.59 -27.57 19.44
CA LEU A 239 1.25 -26.22 19.90
C LEU A 239 2.27 -25.73 20.93
N SER A 240 2.70 -26.57 21.86
CA SER A 240 3.69 -26.18 22.86
C SER A 240 5.04 -25.79 22.26
N ARG A 241 5.48 -26.50 21.21
CA ARG A 241 6.70 -26.14 20.46
C ARG A 241 6.53 -24.86 19.66
N LEU A 242 5.41 -24.70 18.96
CA LEU A 242 5.12 -23.51 18.15
C LEU A 242 5.02 -22.25 19.01
N LEU A 243 4.28 -22.33 20.12
CA LEU A 243 3.99 -21.20 21.00
C LEU A 243 5.09 -20.95 22.04
N SER A 244 6.07 -21.86 22.16
CA SER A 244 7.08 -21.85 23.23
C SER A 244 6.45 -21.70 24.63
N ARG A 245 5.32 -22.37 24.86
CA ARG A 245 4.50 -22.29 26.08
C ARG A 245 3.91 -23.66 26.41
N PRO A 246 3.63 -23.97 27.70
CA PRO A 246 2.89 -25.18 28.02
C PRO A 246 1.45 -25.06 27.49
N VAL A 247 0.88 -26.19 27.07
CA VAL A 247 -0.48 -26.26 26.50
C VAL A 247 -1.25 -27.41 27.13
N LEU A 248 -2.41 -27.11 27.70
CA LEU A 248 -3.30 -28.10 28.31
C LEU A 248 -4.58 -28.20 27.47
N VAL A 249 -4.97 -29.42 27.11
CA VAL A 249 -6.29 -29.72 26.57
C VAL A 249 -7.08 -30.40 27.68
N ALA A 250 -8.21 -29.83 28.06
CA ALA A 250 -9.08 -30.40 29.08
C ALA A 250 -10.49 -30.61 28.54
N ASP A 251 -11.20 -31.60 29.06
CA ASP A 251 -12.61 -31.81 28.76
C ASP A 251 -13.49 -30.70 29.38
N PRO A 252 -14.81 -30.66 29.09
CA PRO A 252 -15.70 -29.63 29.65
C PRO A 252 -15.83 -29.69 31.18
N THR A 253 -15.44 -30.79 31.81
CA THR A 253 -15.44 -30.96 33.27
C THR A 253 -14.13 -30.52 33.93
N GLY A 254 -13.14 -30.12 33.12
CA GLY A 254 -11.82 -29.71 33.56
C GLY A 254 -10.81 -30.85 33.71
N GLN A 255 -11.14 -32.08 33.32
CA GLN A 255 -10.16 -33.16 33.34
C GLN A 255 -9.17 -33.06 32.18
N PRO A 256 -7.86 -33.26 32.42
CA PRO A 256 -6.85 -33.18 31.37
C PRO A 256 -7.01 -34.33 30.36
N LEU A 257 -7.25 -33.98 29.10
CA LEU A 257 -7.19 -34.89 27.94
C LEU A 257 -5.78 -34.99 27.36
N ALA A 258 -5.01 -33.90 27.45
CA ALA A 258 -3.60 -33.83 27.07
C ALA A 258 -2.91 -32.69 27.81
N ASN A 259 -1.64 -32.83 28.17
CA ASN A 259 -0.87 -31.79 28.83
C ASN A 259 0.56 -31.77 28.29
N ALA A 260 0.88 -30.74 27.50
CA ALA A 260 2.16 -30.56 26.87
C ALA A 260 3.03 -29.59 27.67
N GLN A 261 4.21 -30.06 28.05
CA GLN A 261 5.17 -29.28 28.81
C GLN A 261 6.01 -28.37 27.93
N HIS A 262 6.37 -27.20 28.45
CA HIS A 262 7.43 -26.37 27.89
C HIS A 262 8.50 -26.13 28.96
N ARG A 263 9.76 -26.43 28.65
CA ARG A 263 10.90 -26.33 29.59
C ARG A 263 10.68 -27.05 30.93
N GLY A 264 10.01 -28.20 30.89
CA GLY A 264 9.71 -29.01 32.08
C GLY A 264 8.56 -28.50 32.95
N VAL A 265 7.87 -27.43 32.52
CA VAL A 265 6.70 -26.89 33.20
C VAL A 265 5.44 -27.41 32.51
N LEU A 266 4.53 -28.00 33.29
CA LEU A 266 3.17 -28.37 32.87
C LEU A 266 2.19 -27.32 33.39
N LEU A 267 1.02 -27.23 32.75
CA LEU A 267 -0.10 -26.45 33.28
C LEU A 267 -0.87 -27.32 34.27
N ASP A 268 -1.08 -26.82 35.48
CA ASP A 268 -1.89 -27.53 36.46
C ASP A 268 -3.36 -27.56 36.03
N PRO A 269 -4.02 -28.74 36.06
CA PRO A 269 -5.46 -28.86 35.86
C PRO A 269 -6.16 -28.35 37.12
N GLU A 270 -6.32 -27.04 37.25
CA GLU A 270 -7.17 -26.47 38.29
C GLU A 270 -8.63 -26.82 37.98
N PRO A 271 -9.45 -27.17 39.00
CA PRO A 271 -10.89 -27.26 38.81
C PRO A 271 -11.36 -25.89 38.33
N ILE A 272 -12.01 -25.85 37.17
CA ILE A 272 -12.52 -24.61 36.58
C ILE A 272 -13.63 -24.11 37.51
N ALA A 273 -13.26 -23.31 38.51
CA ALA A 273 -14.15 -22.75 39.52
C ALA A 273 -14.99 -21.58 38.99
N VAL A 274 -14.74 -21.16 37.75
CA VAL A 274 -15.56 -20.17 37.07
C VAL A 274 -16.61 -20.94 36.27
N PRO A 275 -17.92 -20.79 36.55
CA PRO A 275 -18.91 -21.14 35.56
C PRO A 275 -18.64 -20.19 34.40
N VAL A 276 -17.90 -20.66 33.39
CA VAL A 276 -17.90 -20.00 32.09
C VAL A 276 -19.30 -20.26 31.55
N GLU A 277 -20.26 -19.47 32.04
CA GLU A 277 -21.56 -19.35 31.42
C GLU A 277 -21.29 -19.13 29.93
N THR A 278 -21.99 -19.90 29.11
CA THR A 278 -22.04 -19.83 27.65
C THR A 278 -20.78 -20.27 26.88
N THR A 279 -20.91 -21.38 26.13
CA THR A 279 -20.90 -21.42 24.65
C THR A 279 -20.16 -20.32 23.88
N THR A 280 -19.06 -19.80 24.40
CA THR A 280 -18.28 -18.80 23.68
C THR A 280 -17.48 -19.55 22.62
N GLU A 281 -17.87 -19.41 21.36
CA GLU A 281 -17.22 -20.03 20.19
C GLU A 281 -15.82 -19.44 19.89
N GLN A 282 -15.38 -18.48 20.71
CA GLN A 282 -14.16 -17.72 20.48
C GLN A 282 -13.17 -17.88 21.63
N MET A 283 -11.90 -17.62 21.33
CA MET A 283 -10.81 -17.59 22.30
C MET A 283 -11.01 -16.43 23.29
N THR A 284 -10.88 -16.71 24.58
CA THR A 284 -11.09 -15.73 25.67
C THR A 284 -9.99 -15.78 26.71
N GLU A 285 -9.84 -14.69 27.46
CA GLU A 285 -8.97 -14.63 28.64
C GLU A 285 -9.77 -15.00 29.89
N VAL A 286 -9.19 -15.87 30.72
CA VAL A 286 -9.70 -16.22 32.05
C VAL A 286 -8.77 -15.59 33.07
N VAL A 287 -9.31 -14.59 33.76
CA VAL A 287 -8.65 -13.91 34.88
C VAL A 287 -8.92 -14.73 36.15
N PRO A 288 -7.91 -14.96 37.01
CA PRO A 288 -8.12 -15.65 38.28
C PRO A 288 -9.16 -14.95 39.16
N SER A 289 -9.91 -15.73 39.95
CA SER A 289 -10.88 -15.16 40.89
C SER A 289 -10.21 -14.36 42.02
N GLU A 290 -10.95 -13.45 42.64
CA GLU A 290 -10.49 -12.66 43.80
C GLU A 290 -10.04 -13.54 44.98
N ASP A 291 -10.54 -14.78 45.07
CA ASP A 291 -10.20 -15.76 46.11
C ASP A 291 -8.85 -16.48 45.86
N ALA A 292 -8.27 -16.36 44.67
CA ALA A 292 -6.97 -16.95 44.30
C ALA A 292 -6.07 -15.98 43.51
N PRO A 293 -5.68 -14.83 44.10
CA PRO A 293 -4.96 -13.75 43.41
C PRO A 293 -3.53 -14.09 42.97
N ALA A 294 -3.02 -15.27 43.35
CA ALA A 294 -1.70 -15.75 42.96
C ALA A 294 -1.67 -16.53 41.63
N ALA A 295 -2.84 -16.86 41.05
CA ALA A 295 -2.89 -17.58 39.79
C ALA A 295 -2.51 -16.66 38.61
N VAL A 296 -1.82 -17.24 37.61
CA VAL A 296 -1.42 -16.54 36.39
C VAL A 296 -2.63 -16.46 35.45
N PRO A 297 -2.90 -15.34 34.77
CA PRO A 297 -3.94 -15.28 33.75
C PRO A 297 -3.73 -16.37 32.70
N ARG A 298 -4.82 -16.96 32.23
CA ARG A 298 -4.80 -18.03 31.22
C ARG A 298 -5.68 -17.64 30.04
N ILE A 299 -5.28 -17.99 28.84
CA ILE A 299 -6.13 -17.90 27.64
C ILE A 299 -6.73 -19.27 27.39
N THR A 300 -8.01 -19.30 27.03
CA THR A 300 -8.72 -20.52 26.64
C THR A 300 -9.28 -20.42 25.23
N ALA A 301 -9.19 -21.50 24.46
CA ALA A 301 -9.85 -21.64 23.16
C ALA A 301 -10.78 -22.86 23.16
N PRO A 302 -12.02 -22.74 22.66
CA PRO A 302 -12.97 -23.85 22.63
C PRO A 302 -12.61 -24.86 21.53
N VAL A 303 -12.78 -26.14 21.83
CA VAL A 303 -12.69 -27.25 20.85
C VAL A 303 -14.11 -27.73 20.60
N MET A 304 -14.62 -27.42 19.41
CA MET A 304 -16.02 -27.65 19.03
C MET A 304 -16.17 -28.83 18.07
N LEU A 305 -17.20 -29.65 18.27
CA LEU A 305 -17.67 -30.65 17.30
C LEU A 305 -19.11 -30.31 16.91
N GLY A 306 -19.27 -29.68 15.74
CA GLY A 306 -20.51 -28.98 15.42
C GLY A 306 -20.75 -27.88 16.47
N ASP A 307 -21.90 -27.91 17.12
CA ASP A 307 -22.26 -26.95 18.18
C ASP A 307 -21.96 -27.47 19.60
N GLU A 308 -21.34 -28.65 19.71
CA GLU A 308 -21.00 -29.28 21.00
C GLU A 308 -19.57 -28.88 21.43
N LEU A 309 -19.44 -28.26 22.61
CA LEU A 309 -18.14 -28.04 23.25
C LEU A 309 -17.61 -29.36 23.82
N VAL A 310 -16.58 -29.93 23.21
CA VAL A 310 -16.03 -31.23 23.61
C VAL A 310 -14.70 -31.16 24.36
N ALA A 311 -14.00 -30.03 24.27
CA ALA A 311 -12.80 -29.74 25.07
C ALA A 311 -12.49 -28.24 25.07
N ARG A 312 -11.52 -27.83 25.88
CA ARG A 312 -10.90 -26.51 25.87
C ARG A 312 -9.38 -26.64 25.84
N LEU A 313 -8.75 -25.81 25.02
CA LEU A 313 -7.32 -25.55 25.06
C LEU A 313 -7.04 -24.45 26.08
N TRP A 314 -5.91 -24.56 26.77
CA TRP A 314 -5.45 -23.64 27.80
C TRP A 314 -3.95 -23.34 27.61
N LEU A 315 -3.60 -22.07 27.74
CA LEU A 315 -2.23 -21.57 27.72
C LEU A 315 -2.06 -20.42 28.72
N PRO A 316 -0.86 -20.20 29.29
CA PRO A 316 -0.61 -19.09 30.20
C PRO A 316 -0.52 -17.76 29.44
N GLY A 317 -0.91 -16.67 30.10
CA GLY A 317 -0.77 -15.28 29.61
C GLY A 317 -2.09 -14.56 29.41
N ARG A 318 -2.01 -13.33 28.86
CA ARG A 318 -3.15 -12.49 28.49
C ARG A 318 -3.37 -12.49 26.99
N LEU A 319 -4.62 -12.31 26.56
CA LEU A 319 -4.98 -12.40 25.15
C LEU A 319 -4.25 -11.35 24.30
N ASP A 320 -4.07 -10.15 24.86
CA ASP A 320 -3.40 -9.01 24.21
C ASP A 320 -1.90 -9.23 24.01
N ASP A 321 -1.28 -10.12 24.79
CA ASP A 321 0.14 -10.47 24.68
C ASP A 321 0.39 -11.54 23.60
N LEU A 322 -0.66 -12.12 23.02
CA LEU A 322 -0.55 -13.21 22.07
C LEU A 322 -0.36 -12.67 20.64
N ALA A 323 0.74 -13.06 19.99
CA ALA A 323 1.00 -12.64 18.61
C ALA A 323 -0.13 -13.12 17.67
N PRO A 324 -0.45 -12.38 16.59
CA PRO A 324 -1.52 -12.78 15.65
C PRO A 324 -1.31 -14.17 15.02
N LEU A 325 -0.04 -14.58 14.88
CA LEU A 325 0.33 -15.92 14.39
C LEU A 325 0.08 -17.00 15.46
N ASP A 326 0.40 -16.72 16.72
CA ASP A 326 0.16 -17.62 17.85
C ASP A 326 -1.33 -17.84 18.07
N ARG A 327 -2.14 -16.79 17.94
CA ARG A 327 -3.60 -16.87 17.96
C ARG A 327 -4.12 -17.83 16.88
N ARG A 328 -3.64 -17.68 15.64
CA ARG A 328 -4.02 -18.58 14.54
C ARG A 328 -3.55 -20.02 14.78
N ALA A 329 -2.39 -20.22 15.40
CA ALA A 329 -1.93 -21.55 15.77
C ALA A 329 -2.86 -22.21 16.79
N VAL A 330 -3.30 -21.47 17.82
CA VAL A 330 -4.25 -21.97 18.83
C VAL A 330 -5.61 -22.29 18.22
N GLU A 331 -6.18 -21.38 17.42
CA GLU A 331 -7.46 -21.57 16.74
C GLU A 331 -7.41 -22.82 15.83
N HIS A 332 -6.34 -22.98 15.05
CA HIS A 332 -6.19 -24.13 14.19
C HIS A 332 -5.91 -25.42 14.98
N GLY A 333 -5.14 -25.34 16.06
CA GLY A 333 -4.93 -26.43 17.01
C GLY A 333 -6.23 -26.92 17.66
N ALA A 334 -7.18 -26.02 17.90
CA ALA A 334 -8.52 -26.38 18.39
C ALA A 334 -9.28 -27.23 17.36
N VAL A 335 -9.27 -26.81 16.08
CA VAL A 335 -9.89 -27.58 14.98
C VAL A 335 -9.26 -28.97 14.83
N VAL A 336 -7.93 -29.06 14.89
CA VAL A 336 -7.23 -30.34 14.81
C VAL A 336 -7.54 -31.22 16.02
N SER A 337 -7.62 -30.64 17.22
CA SER A 337 -8.01 -31.36 18.44
C SER A 337 -9.43 -31.90 18.35
N ALA A 338 -10.37 -31.13 17.77
CA ALA A 338 -11.74 -31.58 17.52
C ALA A 338 -11.76 -32.79 16.60
N LEU A 339 -10.99 -32.76 15.50
CA LEU A 339 -10.89 -33.88 14.56
C LEU A 339 -10.37 -35.15 15.23
N GLU A 340 -9.34 -35.05 16.07
CA GLU A 340 -8.78 -36.20 16.80
C GLU A 340 -9.78 -36.76 17.84
N LEU A 341 -10.54 -35.88 18.52
CA LEU A 341 -11.59 -36.30 19.44
C LEU A 341 -12.76 -36.99 18.73
N LEU A 342 -13.18 -36.47 17.57
CA LEU A 342 -14.20 -37.11 16.73
C LEU A 342 -13.75 -38.50 16.29
N ARG A 343 -12.52 -38.61 15.78
CA ARG A 343 -11.95 -39.89 15.35
C ARG A 343 -11.95 -40.91 16.50
N ARG A 344 -11.56 -40.48 17.71
CA ARG A 344 -11.57 -41.33 18.91
C ARG A 344 -12.99 -41.76 19.29
N ARG A 345 -13.96 -40.83 19.29
CA ARG A 345 -15.37 -41.13 19.60
C ARG A 345 -15.97 -42.12 18.61
N THR A 346 -15.77 -41.89 17.31
CA THR A 346 -16.25 -42.82 16.26
C THR A 346 -15.61 -44.20 16.40
N ALA A 347 -14.32 -44.29 16.72
CA ALA A 347 -13.67 -45.57 16.96
C ALA A 347 -14.26 -46.31 18.16
N MET A 348 -14.48 -45.60 19.28
CA MET A 348 -15.11 -46.17 20.49
C MET A 348 -16.55 -46.62 20.23
N ASP A 349 -17.36 -45.82 19.53
CA ASP A 349 -18.76 -46.15 19.22
C ASP A 349 -18.84 -47.38 18.30
N VAL A 350 -17.95 -47.48 17.31
CA VAL A 350 -17.85 -48.65 16.43
C VAL A 350 -17.43 -49.88 17.21
N GLU A 351 -16.41 -49.78 18.08
CA GLU A 351 -15.97 -50.90 18.92
C GLU A 351 -17.07 -51.36 19.88
N TRP A 352 -17.75 -50.42 20.55
CA TRP A 352 -18.85 -50.72 21.47
C TRP A 352 -20.00 -51.42 20.76
N ARG A 353 -20.36 -50.95 19.55
CA ARG A 353 -21.38 -51.58 18.72
C ARG A 353 -20.98 -52.99 18.32
N LEU A 354 -19.74 -53.19 17.87
CA LEU A 354 -19.23 -54.52 17.53
C LEU A 354 -19.24 -55.49 18.72
N ARG A 355 -18.88 -55.03 19.92
CA ARG A 355 -18.96 -55.82 21.16
C ARG A 355 -20.41 -56.16 21.54
N GLY A 356 -21.32 -55.20 21.42
CA GLY A 356 -22.75 -55.40 21.67
C GLY A 356 -23.38 -56.40 20.71
N ASP A 357 -23.09 -56.27 19.42
CA ASP A 357 -23.55 -57.19 18.38
C ASP A 357 -22.97 -58.61 18.63
N LEU A 358 -21.68 -58.73 18.97
CA LEU A 358 -21.07 -60.01 19.33
C LEU A 358 -21.76 -60.66 20.54
N LEU A 359 -22.03 -59.90 21.60
CA LEU A 359 -22.71 -60.42 22.79
C LEU A 359 -24.15 -60.84 22.48
N SER A 360 -24.87 -60.04 21.70
CA SER A 360 -26.23 -60.37 21.24
C SER A 360 -26.24 -61.66 20.43
N ASP A 361 -25.30 -61.80 19.50
CA ASP A 361 -25.15 -62.99 18.65
C ASP A 361 -24.75 -64.24 19.45
N LEU A 362 -23.94 -64.11 20.49
CA LEU A 362 -23.59 -65.21 21.41
C LEU A 362 -24.80 -65.68 22.25
N LEU A 363 -25.76 -64.79 22.53
CA LEU A 363 -26.94 -65.07 23.36
C LEU A 363 -28.18 -65.44 22.53
N SER A 364 -28.21 -65.15 21.22
CA SER A 364 -29.38 -65.32 20.35
C SER A 364 -29.67 -66.78 19.95
N GLY A 365 -28.76 -67.71 20.26
CA GLY A 365 -28.92 -69.15 20.00
C GLY A 365 -28.78 -69.58 18.54
N ASN A 366 -28.62 -68.64 17.60
CA ASN A 366 -28.36 -68.91 16.18
C ASN A 366 -27.20 -68.03 15.67
N PRO A 367 -25.94 -68.42 15.96
CA PRO A 367 -24.79 -67.58 15.68
C PRO A 367 -24.56 -67.40 14.17
N PRO A 368 -24.38 -66.16 13.67
CA PRO A 368 -24.04 -65.92 12.29
C PRO A 368 -22.63 -66.42 11.95
N ALA A 369 -22.38 -66.77 10.68
CA ALA A 369 -21.09 -67.31 10.24
C ALA A 369 -19.88 -66.39 10.53
N ALA A 370 -20.11 -65.07 10.61
CA ALA A 370 -19.09 -64.05 10.90
C ALA A 370 -18.77 -63.89 12.41
N LEU A 371 -19.41 -64.66 13.30
CA LEU A 371 -19.23 -64.53 14.75
C LEU A 371 -17.77 -64.77 15.17
N ALA A 372 -17.15 -65.83 14.65
CA ALA A 372 -15.77 -66.19 14.99
C ALA A 372 -14.76 -65.13 14.55
N GLU A 373 -14.91 -64.62 13.32
CA GLU A 373 -14.06 -63.55 12.77
C GLU A 373 -14.21 -62.24 13.56
N ARG A 374 -15.44 -61.87 13.96
CA ARG A 374 -15.70 -60.68 14.79
C ARG A 374 -15.13 -60.83 16.20
N ALA A 375 -15.24 -62.02 16.79
CA ALA A 375 -14.65 -62.30 18.10
C ALA A 375 -13.11 -62.23 18.06
N GLU A 376 -12.49 -62.80 17.03
CA GLU A 376 -11.04 -62.74 16.82
C GLU A 376 -10.57 -61.29 16.61
N THR A 377 -11.32 -60.48 15.85
CA THR A 377 -11.06 -59.03 15.66
C THR A 377 -11.08 -58.25 16.99
N LEU A 378 -11.91 -58.69 17.94
CA LEU A 378 -11.99 -58.11 19.29
C LEU A 378 -11.04 -58.80 20.30
N GLY A 379 -10.19 -59.73 19.84
CA GLY A 379 -9.21 -60.43 20.68
C GLY A 379 -9.77 -61.59 21.51
N HIS A 380 -10.94 -62.11 21.15
CA HIS A 380 -11.59 -63.23 21.84
C HIS A 380 -11.55 -64.51 21.00
N ASP A 381 -10.92 -65.57 21.54
CA ASP A 381 -10.80 -66.89 20.90
C ASP A 381 -11.96 -67.81 21.30
N LEU A 382 -13.06 -67.82 20.54
CA LEU A 382 -14.25 -68.62 20.84
C LEU A 382 -14.04 -70.15 20.77
N ALA A 383 -12.88 -70.65 20.32
CA ALA A 383 -12.59 -72.09 20.34
C ALA A 383 -12.25 -72.60 21.76
N ARG A 384 -11.97 -71.69 22.71
CA ARG A 384 -11.75 -72.02 24.11
C ARG A 384 -13.06 -72.06 24.89
N PRO A 385 -13.16 -72.86 25.97
CA PRO A 385 -14.34 -72.84 26.83
C PRO A 385 -14.49 -71.45 27.48
N HIS A 386 -15.64 -70.81 27.25
CA HIS A 386 -16.02 -69.53 27.87
C HIS A 386 -17.08 -69.79 28.94
N SER A 387 -17.06 -68.98 30.00
CA SER A 387 -18.10 -68.98 31.03
C SER A 387 -18.79 -67.62 31.04
N VAL A 388 -20.12 -67.62 30.99
CA VAL A 388 -20.93 -66.39 31.07
C VAL A 388 -21.39 -66.23 32.52
N LEU A 389 -20.97 -65.14 33.16
CA LEU A 389 -21.47 -64.74 34.47
C LEU A 389 -22.53 -63.66 34.28
N VAL A 390 -23.78 -63.96 34.63
CA VAL A 390 -24.87 -62.98 34.61
C VAL A 390 -25.01 -62.39 36.00
N VAL A 391 -24.61 -61.13 36.15
CA VAL A 391 -24.79 -60.38 37.39
C VAL A 391 -26.08 -59.56 37.29
N ARG A 392 -27.07 -59.89 38.11
CA ARG A 392 -28.28 -59.07 38.23
C ARG A 392 -27.97 -57.90 39.16
N GLY A 393 -27.84 -56.70 38.59
CA GLY A 393 -27.71 -55.48 39.38
C GLY A 393 -29.05 -55.15 40.05
N ASP A 394 -29.08 -55.16 41.37
CA ASP A 394 -30.23 -54.67 42.13
C ASP A 394 -30.24 -53.14 42.00
N ARG A 395 -31.12 -52.60 41.15
CA ARG A 395 -31.36 -51.15 41.10
C ARG A 395 -32.15 -50.79 42.36
N GLY A 396 -31.44 -50.46 43.43
CA GLY A 396 -32.04 -49.91 44.64
C GLY A 396 -32.89 -48.67 44.29
N ALA A 397 -34.16 -48.69 44.73
CA ALA A 397 -34.98 -47.51 44.83
C ALA A 397 -34.43 -46.62 45.96
N GLY A 398 -34.02 -45.41 45.61
CA GLY A 398 -33.56 -44.35 46.50
C GLY A 398 -33.51 -43.04 45.75
#